data_AF-W2C2F3-F1
#
_entry.id   AF-W2C2F3-F1
#
_cell.length_a   1.000
_cell.length_b   1.000
_cell.length_c   1.000
_cell.angle_alpha   90.00
_cell.angle_beta   90.00
_cell.angle_gamma   90.00
#
_symmetry.space_group_name_H-M   'P 1'
#
loop_
_entity.id
_entity.type
_entity.pdbx_description
1 polymer ?
#
loop_
_entity_poly.entity_id
_entity_poly.type
_entity_poly.pdbx_seq_one_letter_code
_entity_poly.pdbx_strand_id
1 'polypeptide(L)'
;MFRHVYGGMTKRELDDRAAQLLSAWGYKRVSDTAQGAAVYEKGNRVARLLLGALVKYFKVSVTTSVSPSDEVICEVRTESSGMSGGLIGMNQVKTEMGNLNAAFRDF
;
A
#
# COMPACT_ATOMS: atom_id res chain seq x y z
N MET A 1 -7.82 4.28 2.16
CA MET A 1 -7.58 4.05 0.72
C MET A 1 -7.26 5.40 0.11
N PHE A 2 -6.41 5.42 -0.91
CA PHE A 2 -6.32 6.54 -1.85
C PHE A 2 -6.29 6.00 -3.28
N ARG A 3 -6.57 6.88 -4.24
CA ARG A 3 -6.58 6.59 -5.67
C ARG A 3 -5.98 7.75 -6.43
N HIS A 4 -5.20 7.42 -7.45
CA HIS A 4 -4.57 8.37 -8.36
C HIS A 4 -4.72 7.90 -9.80
N VAL A 5 -4.64 8.84 -10.74
CA VAL A 5 -4.81 8.63 -12.18
C VAL A 5 -3.60 9.19 -12.90
N TYR A 6 -3.08 8.44 -13.87
CA TYR A 6 -1.86 8.77 -14.60
C TYR A 6 -2.11 8.77 -16.10
N GLY A 7 -1.56 9.79 -16.76
CA GLY A 7 -1.47 9.87 -18.20
C GLY A 7 -0.06 9.55 -18.68
N GLY A 8 0.06 9.15 -19.95
CA GLY A 8 1.36 8.98 -20.61
C GLY A 8 2.18 7.78 -20.13
N MET A 9 1.54 6.80 -19.49
CA MET A 9 2.18 5.54 -19.11
C MET A 9 1.23 4.37 -19.32
N THR A 10 1.79 3.18 -19.52
CA THR A 10 1.04 1.93 -19.62
C THR A 10 0.73 1.35 -18.24
N LYS A 11 -0.25 0.44 -18.17
CA LYS A 11 -0.54 -0.31 -16.95
C LYS A 11 0.70 -1.03 -16.40
N ARG A 12 1.50 -1.64 -17.28
CA ARG A 12 2.71 -2.37 -16.88
C ARG A 12 3.75 -1.44 -16.25
N GLU A 13 3.97 -0.27 -16.84
CA GLU A 13 4.90 0.72 -16.26
C GLU A 13 4.42 1.20 -14.89
N LEU A 14 3.10 1.36 -14.71
CA LEU A 14 2.54 1.72 -13.41
C LEU A 14 2.71 0.59 -12.38
N ASP A 15 2.49 -0.67 -12.77
CA ASP A 15 2.73 -1.84 -11.92
C ASP A 15 4.18 -1.88 -11.44
N ASP A 16 5.13 -1.69 -12.37
CA ASP A 16 6.56 -1.71 -12.08
C ASP A 16 6.97 -0.53 -11.17
N ARG A 17 6.46 0.69 -11.42
CA ARG A 17 6.74 1.87 -10.57
C ARG A 17 6.15 1.71 -9.17
N ALA A 18 4.91 1.23 -9.05
CA ALA A 18 4.28 0.97 -7.76
C ALA A 18 5.07 -0.06 -6.94
N ALA A 19 5.52 -1.15 -7.59
CA ALA A 19 6.34 -2.17 -6.96
C ALA A 19 7.71 -1.62 -6.51
N GLN A 20 8.37 -0.82 -7.35
CA GLN A 20 9.65 -0.16 -7.02
C GLN A 20 9.51 0.81 -5.86
N LEU A 21 8.49 1.68 -5.88
CA LEU A 21 8.23 2.63 -4.80
C LEU A 21 8.00 1.91 -3.47
N LEU A 22 7.13 0.90 -3.46
CA LEU A 22 6.86 0.13 -2.25
C LEU A 22 8.10 -0.61 -1.74
N SER A 23 8.90 -1.19 -2.65
CA SER A 23 10.16 -1.84 -2.29
C SER A 23 11.15 -0.86 -1.66
N ALA A 24 11.32 0.33 -2.25
CA ALA A 24 12.16 1.39 -1.69
C ALA A 24 11.68 1.87 -0.31
N TRP A 25 10.38 1.76 -0.06
CA TRP A 25 9.75 2.09 1.23
C TRP A 25 9.76 0.94 2.25
N GLY A 26 10.39 -0.19 1.91
CA GLY A 26 10.59 -1.34 2.79
C GLY A 26 9.42 -2.33 2.81
N TYR A 27 8.49 -2.23 1.85
CA TYR A 27 7.44 -3.22 1.66
C TYR A 27 7.95 -4.40 0.82
N LYS A 28 7.39 -5.59 1.10
CA LYS A 28 7.63 -6.81 0.35
C LYS A 28 6.30 -7.33 -0.19
N ARG A 29 6.24 -7.71 -1.47
CA ARG A 29 5.07 -8.41 -2.02
C ARG A 29 4.99 -9.79 -1.38
N VAL A 30 3.79 -10.18 -0.93
CA VAL A 30 3.58 -11.45 -0.20
C VAL A 30 2.54 -12.36 -0.86
N SER A 31 1.60 -11.79 -1.62
CA SER A 31 0.54 -12.54 -2.28
C SER A 31 -0.20 -11.67 -3.28
N ASP A 32 -1.20 -12.24 -3.92
CA ASP A 32 -2.26 -11.53 -4.64
C ASP A 32 -3.61 -11.84 -4.00
N THR A 33 -4.56 -10.91 -4.05
CA THR A 33 -5.94 -11.16 -3.64
C THR A 33 -6.65 -12.00 -4.70
N ALA A 34 -7.81 -12.58 -4.36
CA ALA A 34 -8.65 -13.30 -5.32
C ALA A 34 -9.09 -12.41 -6.51
N GLN A 35 -9.13 -11.08 -6.30
CA GLN A 35 -9.46 -10.09 -7.32
C GLN A 35 -8.21 -9.58 -8.08
N GLY A 36 -7.04 -10.17 -7.86
CA GLY A 36 -5.80 -9.84 -8.57
C GLY A 36 -5.06 -8.62 -8.06
N ALA A 37 -5.41 -8.08 -6.89
CA ALA A 37 -4.65 -6.98 -6.28
C ALA A 37 -3.36 -7.50 -5.64
N ALA A 38 -2.23 -6.86 -5.91
CA ALA A 38 -0.95 -7.23 -5.33
C ALA A 38 -0.88 -6.80 -3.86
N VAL A 39 -0.52 -7.72 -2.96
CA VAL A 39 -0.50 -7.49 -1.52
C VAL A 39 0.92 -7.34 -1.03
N TYR A 40 1.16 -6.31 -0.22
CA TYR A 40 2.47 -5.92 0.29
C TYR A 40 2.47 -5.78 1.81
N GLU A 41 3.57 -6.19 2.44
CA GLU A 41 3.78 -6.10 3.88
C GLU A 41 5.09 -5.39 4.23
N LYS A 42 5.06 -4.58 5.29
CA LYS A 42 6.23 -3.90 5.87
C LYS A 42 6.26 -4.15 7.38
N GLY A 43 7.40 -4.56 7.90
CA GLY A 43 7.59 -4.85 9.33
C GLY A 43 7.29 -6.31 9.70
N ASN A 44 6.92 -6.57 10.96
CA ASN A 44 6.79 -7.93 11.50
C ASN A 44 5.43 -8.13 12.20
N ARG A 45 4.56 -8.96 11.59
CA ARG A 45 3.22 -9.25 12.11
C ARG A 45 3.25 -9.95 13.46
N VAL A 46 4.11 -10.94 13.63
CA VAL A 46 4.19 -11.75 14.86
C VAL A 46 4.64 -10.87 16.02
N ALA A 47 5.71 -10.09 15.82
CA ALA A 47 6.19 -9.15 16.81
C ALA A 47 5.15 -8.05 17.12
N ARG A 48 4.36 -7.59 16.15
CA ARG A 48 3.25 -6.65 16.37
C ARG A 48 2.18 -7.20 17.31
N LEU A 49 1.85 -8.48 17.19
CA LEU A 49 0.87 -9.14 18.05
C LEU A 49 1.38 -9.30 19.48
N LEU A 50 2.68 -9.57 19.66
CA LEU A 50 3.28 -9.79 20.97
C LEU A 50 3.63 -8.48 21.71
N LEU A 51 4.12 -7.47 20.98
CA LEU A 51 4.68 -6.24 21.56
C LEU A 51 3.80 -5.00 21.32
N GLY A 52 2.62 -5.19 20.74
CA GLY A 52 1.67 -4.11 20.50
C GLY A 52 2.27 -3.00 19.63
N ALA A 53 1.96 -1.74 19.96
CA ALA A 53 2.24 -0.57 19.11
C ALA A 53 3.73 -0.17 19.01
N LEU A 54 4.61 -0.83 19.77
CA LEU A 54 6.06 -0.59 19.73
C LEU A 54 6.73 -1.18 18.48
N VAL A 55 6.05 -2.11 17.81
CA VAL A 55 6.54 -2.74 16.58
C VAL A 55 5.73 -2.23 15.40
N LYS A 56 6.40 -1.93 14.27
CA LYS A 56 5.73 -1.55 13.03
C LYS A 56 5.28 -2.79 12.27
N TYR A 57 4.02 -2.76 11.81
CA TYR A 57 3.50 -3.70 10.83
C TYR A 57 2.42 -3.02 10.01
N PHE A 58 2.59 -3.03 8.69
CA PHE A 58 1.64 -2.48 7.73
C PHE A 58 1.40 -3.49 6.64
N LYS A 59 0.14 -3.59 6.20
CA LYS A 59 -0.27 -4.42 5.07
C LYS A 59 -1.14 -3.58 4.15
N VAL A 60 -0.81 -3.56 2.87
CA VAL A 60 -1.55 -2.83 1.84
C VAL A 60 -1.81 -3.71 0.62
N SER A 61 -2.89 -3.43 -0.08
CA SER A 61 -3.16 -3.98 -1.41
C SER A 61 -3.09 -2.87 -2.46
N VAL A 62 -2.57 -3.23 -3.64
CA VAL A 62 -2.44 -2.33 -4.79
C VAL A 62 -3.17 -2.95 -5.97
N THR A 63 -4.08 -2.17 -6.55
CA THR A 63 -4.78 -2.52 -7.78
C THR A 63 -4.46 -1.47 -8.83
N THR A 64 -4.12 -1.92 -10.02
CA THR A 64 -4.00 -1.05 -11.20
C THR A 64 -5.03 -1.44 -12.25
N SER A 65 -5.57 -0.44 -12.94
CA SER A 65 -6.53 -0.64 -14.02
C SER A 65 -6.37 0.42 -15.09
N VAL A 66 -6.95 0.19 -16.26
CA VAL A 66 -7.01 1.17 -17.35
C VAL A 66 -8.46 1.62 -17.46
N SER A 67 -8.69 2.93 -17.51
CA SER A 67 -10.02 3.52 -17.71
C SER A 67 -10.45 3.39 -19.18
N PRO A 68 -11.75 3.60 -19.49
CA PRO A 68 -12.20 3.67 -20.89
C PRO A 68 -11.56 4.83 -21.69
N SER A 69 -11.01 5.84 -21.01
CA SER A 69 -10.28 6.97 -21.60
C SER A 69 -8.77 6.73 -21.76
N ASP A 70 -8.31 5.48 -21.59
CA ASP A 70 -6.91 5.06 -21.66
C ASP A 70 -6.00 5.68 -20.58
N GLU A 71 -6.61 6.14 -19.48
CA GLU A 71 -5.86 6.59 -18.30
C GLU A 71 -5.58 5.39 -17.40
N VAL A 72 -4.40 5.35 -16.79
CA VAL A 72 -4.06 4.27 -15.87
C VAL A 72 -4.32 4.71 -14.44
N ILE A 73 -5.04 3.89 -13.70
CA ILE A 73 -5.48 4.14 -12.32
C ILE A 73 -4.66 3.26 -11.38
N CYS A 74 -4.19 3.83 -10.27
CA CYS A 74 -3.70 3.05 -9.12
C CYS A 74 -4.58 3.31 -7.90
N GLU A 75 -5.02 2.23 -7.25
CA GLU A 75 -5.69 2.27 -5.96
C GLU A 75 -4.84 1.54 -4.91
N VAL A 76 -4.61 2.20 -3.78
CA VAL A 76 -3.90 1.61 -2.63
C VAL A 76 -4.81 1.59 -1.42
N ARG A 77 -4.96 0.40 -0.84
CA ARG A 77 -5.85 0.15 0.30
C ARG A 77 -5.07 -0.44 1.46
N THR A 78 -5.42 -0.03 2.68
CA THR A 78 -4.87 -0.68 3.88
C THR A 78 -5.64 -1.96 4.17
N GLU A 79 -4.90 -3.03 4.44
CA GLU A 79 -5.40 -4.34 4.88
C GLU A 79 -5.16 -4.53 6.39
N SER A 80 -4.29 -3.71 6.99
CA SER A 80 -4.08 -3.65 8.44
C SER A 80 -4.87 -2.50 9.05
N SER A 81 -5.66 -2.76 10.09
CA SER A 81 -6.42 -1.72 10.81
C SER A 81 -5.61 -0.99 11.87
N GLY A 82 -4.54 -1.60 12.39
CA GLY A 82 -3.78 -1.07 13.53
C GLY A 82 -4.46 -1.28 14.89
N MET A 83 -5.63 -1.93 14.93
CA MET A 83 -6.48 -2.10 16.11
C MET A 83 -5.77 -2.81 17.28
N SER A 84 -4.86 -3.76 17.00
CA SER A 84 -4.08 -4.45 18.05
C SER A 84 -3.12 -3.53 18.83
N GLY A 85 -2.87 -2.31 18.36
CA GLY A 85 -2.14 -1.27 19.09
C GLY A 85 -3.03 -0.14 19.62
N GLY A 86 -4.35 -0.30 19.66
CA GLY A 86 -5.30 0.74 20.08
C GLY A 86 -5.20 2.02 19.24
N LEU A 87 -5.48 3.17 19.86
CA LEU A 87 -5.44 4.49 19.21
C LEU A 87 -4.08 4.79 18.56
N ILE A 88 -2.98 4.40 19.23
CA ILE A 88 -1.62 4.62 18.72
C ILE A 88 -1.42 3.83 17.42
N GLY A 89 -1.82 2.55 17.42
CA GLY A 89 -1.71 1.69 16.25
C GLY A 89 -2.53 2.19 15.06
N MET A 90 -3.76 2.66 15.31
CA MET A 90 -4.60 3.24 14.26
C MET A 90 -3.98 4.53 13.69
N ASN A 91 -3.40 5.38 14.54
CA ASN A 91 -2.74 6.60 14.08
C ASN A 91 -1.46 6.31 13.28
N GLN A 92 -0.71 5.26 13.63
CA GLN A 92 0.44 4.80 12.85
C GLN A 92 0.01 4.37 11.43
N VAL A 93 -1.06 3.58 11.31
CA VAL A 93 -1.61 3.17 10.00
C VAL A 93 -2.08 4.38 9.20
N LYS A 94 -2.80 5.31 9.83
CA LYS A 94 -3.26 6.55 9.18
C LYS A 94 -2.09 7.39 8.66
N THR A 95 -1.04 7.54 9.47
CA THR A 95 0.17 8.28 9.11
C THR A 95 0.89 7.62 7.94
N GLU A 96 1.08 6.31 7.97
CA GLU A 96 1.72 5.57 6.88
C GLU A 96 0.92 5.68 5.58
N MET A 97 -0.41 5.57 5.63
CA MET A 97 -1.26 5.78 4.46
C MET A 97 -1.18 7.21 3.90
N GLY A 98 -1.00 8.21 4.77
CA GLY A 98 -0.74 9.59 4.34
C GLY A 98 0.60 9.74 3.63
N ASN A 99 1.65 9.10 4.17
CA ASN A 99 2.98 9.11 3.55
C ASN A 99 2.99 8.40 2.20
N LEU A 100 2.34 7.22 2.11
CA LEU A 100 2.17 6.50 0.85
C LEU A 100 1.37 7.32 -0.14
N ASN A 101 0.29 7.98 0.28
CA ASN A 101 -0.50 8.83 -0.62
C ASN A 101 0.34 9.96 -1.22
N ALA A 102 1.20 10.60 -0.42
CA ALA A 102 2.12 11.63 -0.90
C ALA A 102 3.15 11.04 -1.87
N ALA A 103 3.77 9.91 -1.52
CA ALA A 103 4.75 9.24 -2.37
C ALA A 103 4.14 8.79 -3.72
N PHE A 104 2.89 8.31 -3.68
CA PHE A 104 2.11 7.96 -4.86
C PHE A 104 1.45 9.17 -5.55
N ARG A 105 1.77 10.40 -5.17
CA ARG A 105 1.37 11.57 -5.96
C ARG A 105 2.53 12.10 -6.79
N ASP A 106 3.75 11.80 -6.36
CA ASP A 106 4.97 12.43 -6.83
C ASP A 106 5.79 11.54 -7.80
N PHE A 107 5.26 10.39 -8.27
CA PHE A 107 5.92 9.58 -9.32
C PHE A 107 5.61 10.05 -10.74
#